data_AF-A0A7C3WMV8-F1
#
_entry.id   AF-A0A7C3WMV8-F1
#
_cell.length_a   1.000
_cell.length_b   1.000
_cell.length_c   1.000
_cell.angle_alpha   90.00
_cell.angle_beta   90.00
_cell.angle_gamma   90.00
#
_symmetry.space_group_name_H-M   'P 1'
#
loop_
_entity.id
_entity.type
_entity.pdbx_description
1 polymer ?
#
loop_
_entity_poly.entity_id
_entity_poly.type
_entity_poly.pdbx_seq_one_letter_code
_entity_poly.pdbx_strand_id
1 'polypeptide(L)'
;MKFVIIAPHPDDELIGCFTLFQKRLVKKVYYILSDLKRRVNAEILGKEWGFSTEFLTFDEFFKKKLVFQFDEICLVPDILDRHPLHKAVSVISKAKNYPLGYYTTEMNTGYVRELTKKDQKLKKKMLDKYYPTEKSLWQYDWKYFLFEGITLDLLSYDLHFAPTSCKK
;
A
#
# COMPACT_ATOMS: atom_id res chain seq x y z
N MET A 1 -13.62 -8.92 2.48
CA MET A 1 -12.69 -7.80 2.72
C MET A 1 -11.49 -7.93 1.80
N LYS A 2 -11.33 -6.95 0.92
CA LYS A 2 -10.23 -6.82 -0.02
C LYS A 2 -9.56 -5.47 0.15
N PHE A 3 -8.32 -5.35 -0.31
CA PHE A 3 -7.54 -4.13 -0.18
C PHE A 3 -7.17 -3.56 -1.54
N VAL A 4 -7.26 -2.25 -1.63
CA VAL A 4 -6.71 -1.45 -2.72
C VAL A 4 -5.59 -0.62 -2.12
N ILE A 5 -4.37 -0.76 -2.63
CA ILE A 5 -3.20 -0.06 -2.09
C ILE A 5 -2.88 1.13 -2.98
N ILE A 6 -2.59 2.29 -2.38
CA ILE A 6 -1.97 3.42 -3.06
C ILE A 6 -0.50 3.44 -2.63
N ALA A 7 0.40 3.16 -3.57
CA ALA A 7 1.83 3.06 -3.39
C ALA A 7 2.52 4.24 -4.08
N PRO A 8 3.15 5.16 -3.32
CA PRO A 8 3.92 6.25 -3.91
C PRO A 8 5.01 5.74 -4.85
N HIS A 9 5.76 4.71 -4.42
CA HIS A 9 6.81 4.06 -5.19
C HIS A 9 6.55 2.56 -5.33
N PRO A 10 7.04 1.94 -6.42
CA PRO A 10 7.08 0.49 -6.55
C PRO A 10 8.10 -0.13 -5.59
N ASP A 11 7.59 -0.82 -4.56
CA ASP A 11 8.27 -1.49 -3.44
C ASP A 11 7.52 -1.23 -2.12
N ASP A 12 6.99 -0.02 -1.95
CA ASP A 12 6.23 0.44 -0.78
C ASP A 12 5.11 -0.53 -0.40
N GLU A 13 4.39 -1.07 -1.39
CA GLU A 13 3.30 -2.00 -1.16
C GLU A 13 3.82 -3.31 -0.56
N LEU A 14 4.90 -3.86 -1.11
CA LEU A 14 5.46 -5.13 -0.66
C LEU A 14 6.14 -4.97 0.71
N ILE A 15 6.75 -3.80 0.96
CA ILE A 15 7.32 -3.45 2.26
C ILE A 15 6.22 -3.29 3.31
N GLY A 16 5.21 -2.49 3.04
CA GLY A 16 4.19 -2.15 4.04
C GLY A 16 3.13 -3.21 4.26
N CYS A 17 2.84 -4.03 3.25
CA CYS A 17 1.63 -4.87 3.20
C CYS A 17 1.89 -6.35 2.87
N PHE A 18 3.10 -6.86 3.12
CA PHE A 18 3.54 -8.19 2.70
C PHE A 18 2.55 -9.33 2.98
N THR A 19 2.00 -9.41 4.21
CA THR A 19 1.12 -10.53 4.56
C THR A 19 -0.24 -10.47 3.87
N LEU A 20 -0.70 -9.30 3.44
CA LEU A 20 -1.94 -9.17 2.64
C LEU A 20 -1.77 -9.80 1.26
N PHE A 21 -0.58 -9.66 0.67
CA PHE A 21 -0.24 -10.31 -0.58
C PHE A 21 -0.17 -11.83 -0.44
N GLN A 22 0.46 -12.34 0.63
CA GLN A 22 0.49 -13.79 0.90
C GLN A 22 -0.92 -14.39 1.03
N LYS A 23 -1.83 -13.65 1.65
CA LYS A 23 -3.23 -14.04 1.85
C LYS A 23 -4.13 -13.76 0.64
N ARG A 24 -3.60 -13.23 -0.47
CA ARG A 24 -4.38 -12.85 -1.68
C ARG A 24 -5.55 -11.91 -1.36
N LEU A 25 -5.33 -10.97 -0.44
CA LEU A 25 -6.33 -9.98 -0.03
C LEU A 25 -6.22 -8.66 -0.81
N VAL A 26 -5.10 -8.44 -1.51
CA VAL A 26 -4.91 -7.26 -2.36
C VAL A 26 -5.60 -7.49 -3.71
N LYS A 27 -6.47 -6.56 -4.11
CA LYS A 27 -7.16 -6.56 -5.41
C LYS A 27 -6.43 -5.70 -6.45
N LYS A 28 -5.96 -4.54 -6.01
CA LYS A 28 -5.35 -3.54 -6.89
C LYS A 28 -4.30 -2.71 -6.18
N VAL A 29 -3.26 -2.33 -6.91
CA VAL A 29 -2.25 -1.35 -6.46
C VAL A 29 -2.19 -0.19 -7.46
N TYR A 30 -2.32 1.03 -6.94
CA TYR A 30 -2.12 2.27 -7.67
C TYR A 30 -0.73 2.82 -7.37
N TYR A 31 0.15 2.90 -8.37
CA TYR A 31 1.48 3.48 -8.24
C TYR A 31 1.49 4.93 -8.71
N ILE A 32 2.01 5.86 -7.90
CA ILE A 32 1.93 7.31 -8.18
C ILE A 32 3.16 7.88 -8.88
N LEU A 33 4.34 7.29 -8.68
CA LEU A 33 5.56 7.67 -9.38
C LEU A 33 6.39 6.42 -9.67
N SER A 34 6.61 6.13 -10.95
CA SER A 34 7.44 5.00 -11.35
C SER A 34 8.10 5.28 -12.69
N ASP A 35 9.41 5.12 -12.77
CA ASP A 35 10.08 4.96 -14.06
C ASP A 35 9.70 3.63 -14.72
N LEU A 36 10.00 3.51 -16.02
CA LEU A 36 9.57 2.37 -16.83
C LEU A 36 10.06 1.01 -16.29
N LYS A 37 11.26 0.92 -15.72
CA LYS A 37 11.79 -0.36 -15.23
C LYS A 37 11.02 -0.85 -14.01
N ARG A 38 10.73 0.07 -13.08
CA ARG A 38 9.93 -0.23 -11.89
C ARG A 38 8.49 -0.65 -12.25
N ARG A 39 7.91 -0.08 -13.31
CA ARG A 39 6.56 -0.45 -13.79
C ARG A 39 6.49 -1.93 -14.17
N VAL A 40 7.40 -2.36 -15.04
CA VAL A 40 7.43 -3.75 -15.55
C VAL A 40 7.51 -4.75 -14.40
N ASN A 41 8.37 -4.46 -13.42
CA ASN A 41 8.55 -5.28 -12.24
C ASN A 41 7.29 -5.38 -11.35
N ALA A 42 6.63 -4.25 -11.10
CA ALA A 42 5.38 -4.20 -10.36
C ALA A 42 4.24 -4.94 -11.09
N GLU A 43 4.19 -4.87 -12.43
CA GLU A 43 3.22 -5.61 -13.25
C GLU A 43 3.46 -7.13 -13.20
N ILE A 44 4.73 -7.56 -13.26
CA ILE A 44 5.12 -8.97 -13.08
C ILE A 44 4.67 -9.46 -11.71
N LEU A 45 4.94 -8.69 -10.64
CA LEU A 45 4.46 -9.00 -9.30
C LEU A 45 2.94 -9.11 -9.27
N GLY A 46 2.22 -8.14 -9.83
CA GLY A 46 0.76 -8.13 -9.95
C GLY A 46 0.20 -9.38 -10.61
N LYS A 47 0.76 -9.76 -11.76
CA LYS A 47 0.37 -10.96 -12.51
C LYS A 47 0.59 -12.24 -11.71
N GLU A 48 1.78 -12.42 -11.10
CA GLU A 48 2.09 -13.62 -10.32
C GLU A 48 1.27 -13.71 -9.02
N TRP A 49 0.95 -12.56 -8.42
CA TRP A 49 0.27 -12.47 -7.13
C TRP A 49 -1.23 -12.20 -7.23
N GLY A 50 -1.77 -12.11 -8.44
CA GLY A 50 -3.20 -12.08 -8.70
C GLY A 50 -3.87 -10.77 -8.30
N PHE A 51 -3.18 -9.64 -8.49
CA PHE A 51 -3.74 -8.31 -8.32
C PHE A 51 -3.49 -7.45 -9.56
N SER A 52 -4.34 -6.45 -9.78
CA SER A 52 -4.18 -5.50 -10.90
C SER A 52 -3.30 -4.32 -10.50
N THR A 53 -2.60 -3.73 -11.46
CA THR A 53 -1.77 -2.54 -11.25
C THR A 53 -2.30 -1.39 -12.10
N GLU A 54 -2.16 -0.17 -11.61
CA GLU A 54 -2.40 1.04 -12.39
C GLU A 54 -1.34 2.08 -12.02
N PHE A 55 -0.72 2.69 -13.03
CA PHE A 55 0.30 3.71 -12.84
C PHE A 55 -0.31 5.07 -13.17
N LEU A 56 -0.21 5.99 -12.23
CA LEU A 56 -0.69 7.34 -12.33
C LEU A 56 0.51 8.27 -12.18
N THR A 57 0.43 9.45 -12.76
CA THR A 57 1.19 10.62 -12.32
C THR A 57 0.55 11.19 -11.06
N PHE A 58 1.28 12.06 -10.36
CA PHE A 58 0.75 12.75 -9.19
C PHE A 58 -0.51 13.58 -9.53
N ASP A 59 -0.52 14.26 -10.68
CA ASP A 59 -1.68 15.05 -11.14
C ASP A 59 -2.88 14.18 -11.49
N GLU A 60 -2.66 13.04 -12.14
CA GLU A 60 -3.73 12.08 -12.42
C GLU A 60 -4.32 11.55 -11.12
N PHE A 61 -3.48 11.17 -10.15
CA PHE A 61 -3.94 10.73 -8.84
C PHE A 61 -4.74 11.81 -8.11
N PHE A 62 -4.25 13.05 -8.12
CA PHE A 62 -4.93 14.19 -7.52
C PHE A 62 -6.33 14.39 -8.12
N LYS A 63 -6.48 14.26 -9.44
CA LYS A 63 -7.77 14.44 -10.14
C LYS A 63 -8.68 13.20 -10.10
N LYS A 64 -8.12 12.00 -9.97
CA LYS A 64 -8.87 10.74 -10.07
C LYS A 64 -9.76 10.52 -8.84
N LYS A 65 -11.03 10.21 -9.08
CA LYS A 65 -11.95 9.68 -8.08
C LYS A 65 -11.92 8.15 -8.14
N LEU A 66 -11.44 7.52 -7.09
CA LEU A 66 -11.45 6.07 -6.94
C LEU A 66 -12.81 5.64 -6.39
N VAL A 67 -13.30 4.50 -6.84
CA VAL A 67 -14.57 3.90 -6.41
C VAL A 67 -14.24 2.58 -5.74
N PHE A 68 -14.75 2.41 -4.53
CA PHE A 68 -14.52 1.24 -3.68
C PHE A 68 -15.82 0.45 -3.51
N GLN A 69 -15.71 -0.87 -3.48
CA GLN A 69 -16.79 -1.77 -3.11
C GLN A 69 -16.98 -1.77 -1.58
N PHE A 70 -18.15 -2.23 -1.13
CA PHE A 70 -18.50 -2.24 0.30
C PHE A 70 -17.47 -2.97 1.18
N ASP A 71 -16.87 -4.04 0.66
CA ASP A 71 -15.87 -4.82 1.40
C ASP A 71 -14.42 -4.42 1.08
N GLU A 72 -14.20 -3.22 0.54
CA GLU A 72 -12.86 -2.73 0.20
C GLU A 72 -12.36 -1.65 1.16
N ILE A 73 -11.08 -1.75 1.50
CA ILE A 73 -10.35 -0.71 2.24
C ILE A 73 -9.19 -0.21 1.36
N CYS A 74 -9.05 1.11 1.32
CA CYS A 74 -7.94 1.79 0.67
C CYS A 74 -6.78 1.94 1.66
N LEU A 75 -5.67 1.22 1.39
CA LEU A 75 -4.45 1.36 2.17
C LEU A 75 -3.54 2.41 1.55
N VAL A 76 -3.12 3.38 2.37
CA VAL A 76 -2.24 4.48 1.98
C VAL A 76 -1.06 4.58 2.94
N PRO A 77 0.05 5.24 2.57
CA PRO A 77 1.15 5.46 3.52
C PRO A 77 0.68 6.23 4.76
N ASP A 78 1.29 5.91 5.90
CA ASP A 78 1.09 6.66 7.14
C ASP A 78 1.44 8.14 6.95
N ILE A 79 0.62 9.03 7.49
CA ILE A 79 0.86 10.46 7.51
C ILE A 79 2.10 10.84 8.33
N LEU A 80 2.51 9.98 9.26
CA LEU A 80 3.71 10.14 10.09
C LEU A 80 4.99 9.66 9.40
N ASP A 81 4.87 9.01 8.23
CA ASP A 81 6.03 8.64 7.40
C ASP A 81 6.86 9.88 7.05
N ARG A 82 8.18 9.78 7.05
CA ARG A 82 9.06 10.93 6.83
C ARG A 82 9.13 11.36 5.37
N HIS A 83 8.84 10.45 4.44
CA HIS A 83 8.96 10.72 3.01
C HIS A 83 7.89 11.73 2.54
N PRO A 84 8.27 12.86 1.92
CA PRO A 84 7.31 13.91 1.52
C PRO A 84 6.16 13.40 0.65
N LEU A 85 6.45 12.48 -0.28
CA LEU A 85 5.44 11.91 -1.15
C LEU A 85 4.44 11.01 -0.41
N HIS A 86 4.89 10.29 0.63
CA HIS A 86 4.04 9.42 1.43
C HIS A 86 3.00 10.27 2.17
N LYS A 87 3.48 11.36 2.80
CA LYS A 87 2.62 12.36 3.45
C LYS A 87 1.61 12.97 2.49
N ALA A 88 2.06 13.39 1.31
CA ALA A 88 1.19 14.02 0.31
C ALA A 88 0.08 13.08 -0.16
N VAL A 89 0.41 11.82 -0.48
CA VAL A 89 -0.56 10.78 -0.86
C VAL A 89 -1.55 10.52 0.27
N SER A 90 -1.07 10.44 1.51
CA SER A 90 -1.91 10.23 2.69
C SER A 90 -2.93 11.36 2.87
N VAL A 91 -2.49 12.62 2.84
CA VAL A 91 -3.34 13.81 2.97
C VAL A 91 -4.38 13.89 1.84
N ILE A 92 -3.97 13.67 0.60
CA ILE A 92 -4.88 13.68 -0.55
C ILE A 92 -5.93 12.58 -0.42
N SER A 93 -5.53 11.38 -0.02
CA SER A 93 -6.45 10.24 0.14
C SER A 93 -7.46 10.49 1.25
N LYS A 94 -7.03 11.09 2.35
CA LYS A 94 -7.91 11.52 3.45
C LYS A 94 -8.92 12.57 2.99
N ALA A 95 -8.48 13.58 2.24
CA ALA A 95 -9.36 14.61 1.70
C ALA A 95 -10.40 14.06 0.72
N LYS A 96 -10.12 12.94 0.06
CA LYS A 96 -11.05 12.28 -0.87
C LYS A 96 -12.13 11.45 -0.17
N ASN A 97 -12.07 11.31 1.15
CA ASN A 97 -13.02 10.56 1.98
C ASN A 97 -13.21 9.13 1.42
N TYR A 98 -12.16 8.32 1.53
CA TYR A 98 -12.18 6.90 1.22
C TYR A 98 -12.29 6.07 2.51
N PRO A 99 -12.73 4.80 2.46
CA PRO A 99 -12.56 3.88 3.58
C PRO A 99 -11.08 3.58 3.75
N LEU A 100 -10.41 4.20 4.71
CA LEU A 100 -8.95 4.22 4.79
C LEU A 100 -8.39 3.22 5.80
N GLY A 101 -7.22 2.72 5.47
CA GLY A 101 -6.24 2.23 6.42
C GLY A 101 -4.87 2.76 6.05
N TYR A 102 -3.93 2.69 7.00
CA TYR A 102 -2.58 3.18 6.82
C TYR A 102 -1.60 2.02 6.87
N TYR A 103 -0.64 1.99 5.96
CA TYR A 103 0.53 1.14 6.04
C TYR A 103 1.79 1.98 6.21
N THR A 104 2.87 1.36 6.65
CA THR A 104 4.14 2.06 6.84
C THR A 104 5.32 1.27 6.29
N THR A 105 6.28 1.99 5.72
CA THR A 105 7.62 1.47 5.37
C THR A 105 8.68 1.88 6.41
N GLU A 106 8.25 2.51 7.51
CA GLU A 106 9.10 2.98 8.61
C GLU A 106 8.98 2.07 9.83
N MET A 107 10.11 1.56 10.31
CA MET A 107 10.16 0.63 11.46
C MET A 107 9.82 1.31 12.79
N ASN A 108 9.92 2.64 12.87
CA ASN A 108 9.79 3.38 14.12
C ASN A 108 8.35 3.87 14.40
N THR A 109 7.35 3.29 13.74
CA THR A 109 5.93 3.62 13.98
C THR A 109 5.32 2.71 15.05
N GLY A 110 4.34 3.22 15.80
CA GLY A 110 3.82 2.56 17.02
C GLY A 110 3.00 1.28 16.78
N TYR A 111 2.75 0.90 15.53
CA TYR A 111 1.92 -0.25 15.17
C TYR A 111 2.62 -1.21 14.20
N VAL A 112 3.95 -1.13 14.08
CA VAL A 112 4.71 -2.18 13.39
C VAL A 112 4.66 -3.48 14.16
N ARG A 113 4.66 -4.59 13.43
CA ARG A 113 4.87 -5.93 13.98
C ARG A 113 6.06 -6.58 13.30
N GLU A 114 6.88 -7.27 14.08
CA GLU A 114 7.93 -8.11 13.50
C GLU A 114 7.28 -9.28 12.73
N LEU A 115 7.79 -9.55 11.53
CA LEU A 115 7.41 -10.70 10.73
C LEU A 115 8.07 -11.97 11.28
N THR A 116 7.49 -13.13 11.04
CA THR A 116 8.13 -14.41 11.38
C THR A 116 9.44 -14.58 10.60
N LYS A 117 10.43 -15.33 11.11
CA LYS A 117 11.69 -15.57 10.37
C LYS A 117 11.47 -16.18 8.98
N LYS A 118 10.40 -16.97 8.80
CA LYS A 118 9.99 -17.49 7.50
C LYS A 118 9.52 -16.37 6.58
N ASP A 119 8.67 -15.48 7.07
CA ASP A 119 8.15 -14.36 6.31
C ASP A 119 9.23 -13.32 6.00
N GLN A 120 10.15 -13.05 6.93
CA GLN A 120 11.31 -12.17 6.69
C GLN A 120 12.15 -12.66 5.51
N LYS A 121 12.49 -13.96 5.49
CA LYS A 121 13.24 -14.60 4.39
C LYS A 121 12.47 -14.53 3.07
N LEU A 122 11.16 -14.81 3.11
CA LEU A 122 10.34 -14.78 1.91
C LEU A 122 10.20 -13.35 1.38
N LYS A 123 9.88 -12.37 2.23
CA LYS A 123 9.76 -10.96 1.87
C LYS A 123 11.05 -10.44 1.24
N LYS A 124 12.20 -10.73 1.85
CA LYS A 124 13.51 -10.39 1.27
C LYS A 124 13.70 -11.01 -0.11
N LYS A 125 13.39 -12.31 -0.28
CA LYS A 125 13.50 -13.00 -1.57
C LYS A 125 12.60 -12.35 -2.62
N MET A 126 11.41 -11.87 -2.24
CA MET A 126 10.47 -11.23 -3.16
C MET A 126 10.94 -9.82 -3.53
N LEU A 127 11.42 -9.03 -2.56
CA LEU A 127 12.05 -7.74 -2.83
C LEU A 127 13.25 -7.89 -3.78
N ASP A 128 14.15 -8.85 -3.50
CA ASP A 128 15.30 -9.16 -4.37
C ASP A 128 14.87 -9.61 -5.79
N LYS A 129 13.72 -10.27 -5.92
CA LYS A 129 13.19 -10.77 -7.21
C LYS A 129 12.54 -9.66 -8.03
N TYR A 130 11.61 -8.91 -7.44
CA TYR A 130 10.77 -7.97 -8.19
C TYR A 130 11.37 -6.57 -8.19
N TYR A 131 12.14 -6.17 -7.19
CA TYR A 131 12.67 -4.81 -7.09
C TYR A 131 14.20 -4.81 -7.02
N PRO A 132 14.91 -5.48 -7.95
CA PRO A 132 16.36 -5.62 -7.87
C PRO A 132 17.11 -4.28 -7.98
N THR A 133 16.49 -3.25 -8.57
CA THR A 133 17.04 -1.90 -8.68
C THR A 133 17.01 -1.14 -7.35
N GLU A 134 16.12 -1.52 -6.44
CA GLU A 134 15.91 -0.94 -5.11
C GLU A 134 16.74 -1.66 -4.05
N LYS A 135 17.49 -2.70 -4.45
CA LYS A 135 18.20 -3.60 -3.54
C LYS A 135 19.14 -2.89 -2.57
N SER A 136 19.71 -1.76 -2.96
CA SER A 136 20.53 -0.94 -2.07
C SER A 136 19.80 -0.56 -0.79
N LEU A 137 18.47 -0.31 -0.84
CA LEU A 137 17.65 0.03 0.32
C LEU A 137 17.75 -1.03 1.41
N TRP A 138 17.47 -2.30 1.09
CA TRP A 138 17.53 -3.38 2.10
C TRP A 138 18.87 -4.11 2.18
N GLN A 139 19.82 -3.80 1.30
CA GLN A 139 21.21 -4.21 1.46
C GLN A 139 21.88 -3.45 2.61
N TYR A 140 21.62 -2.14 2.70
CA TYR A 140 22.20 -1.29 3.75
C TYR A 140 21.25 -1.10 4.94
N ASP A 141 19.94 -1.16 4.72
CA ASP A 141 18.93 -1.09 5.76
C ASP A 141 18.04 -2.34 5.76
N TRP A 142 18.57 -3.41 6.36
CA TRP A 142 17.92 -4.72 6.48
C TRP A 142 16.52 -4.68 7.11
N LYS A 143 16.13 -3.58 7.77
CA LYS A 143 14.82 -3.44 8.43
C LYS A 143 13.64 -3.63 7.48
N TYR A 144 13.77 -3.26 6.21
CA TYR A 144 12.66 -3.26 5.25
C TYR A 144 12.00 -4.63 5.05
N PHE A 145 12.68 -5.74 5.34
CA PHE A 145 12.09 -7.08 5.30
C PHE A 145 11.82 -7.70 6.68
N LEU A 146 12.03 -6.97 7.78
CA LEU A 146 11.84 -7.50 9.15
C LEU A 146 10.43 -7.32 9.69
N PHE A 147 9.72 -6.28 9.24
CA PHE A 147 8.44 -5.90 9.81
C PHE A 147 7.41 -5.64 8.72
N GLU A 148 6.18 -5.41 9.15
CA GLU A 148 5.16 -4.68 8.41
C GLU A 148 4.33 -3.89 9.43
N GLY A 149 3.63 -2.85 8.99
CA GLY A 149 2.73 -2.10 9.87
C GLY A 149 1.50 -1.70 9.07
N ILE A 150 0.34 -2.19 9.49
CA ILE A 150 -0.97 -1.85 8.92
C ILE A 150 -1.90 -1.52 10.08
N THR A 151 -2.58 -0.39 9.99
CA THR A 151 -3.66 0.02 10.89
C THR A 151 -4.88 0.43 10.07
N LEU A 152 -6.09 0.22 10.60
CA LEU A 152 -7.33 0.57 9.91
C LEU A 152 -7.93 1.82 10.55
N ASP A 153 -8.36 2.77 9.72
CA ASP A 153 -9.09 3.95 10.19
C ASP A 153 -10.57 3.58 10.35
N LEU A 154 -10.90 2.97 11.48
CA LEU A 154 -12.26 2.48 11.76
C LEU A 154 -13.31 3.61 11.79
N LEU A 155 -12.89 4.86 12.07
CA LEU A 155 -13.79 6.02 12.05
C LEU A 155 -14.20 6.41 10.63
N SER A 156 -13.33 6.22 9.65
CA SER A 156 -13.67 6.41 8.23
C SER A 156 -14.63 5.34 7.72
N TYR A 157 -14.58 4.13 8.31
CA TYR A 157 -15.43 3.01 7.91
C TYR A 157 -16.90 3.34 8.23
N ASP A 158 -17.23 3.73 9.47
CA ASP A 158 -18.62 3.97 9.88
C ASP A 158 -19.30 5.13 9.13
N LEU A 159 -18.57 6.18 8.75
CA LEU A 159 -19.10 7.34 8.03
C LEU A 159 -19.49 7.02 6.57
N HIS A 160 -18.86 6.03 5.94
CA HIS A 160 -19.20 5.57 4.60
C HIS A 160 -20.39 4.61 4.57
N PHE A 161 -20.76 4.06 5.72
CA PHE A 161 -21.79 3.05 5.84
C PHE A 161 -23.00 3.49 6.67
N ALA A 162 -23.11 4.80 6.99
CA ALA A 162 -24.38 5.35 7.44
C ALA A 162 -25.44 5.07 6.35
N PRO A 163 -26.47 4.25 6.63
CA PRO A 163 -27.50 3.99 5.66
C PRO A 163 -28.14 5.34 5.32
N THR A 164 -28.13 5.70 4.03
CA THR A 164 -28.98 6.80 3.56
C THR A 164 -30.39 6.40 3.92
N SER A 165 -30.91 6.98 4.99
CA SER A 165 -32.27 6.77 5.47
C SER A 165 -33.21 6.88 4.28
N CYS A 166 -33.95 5.80 3.99
CA CYS A 166 -35.07 5.83 3.07
C CYS A 166 -35.89 7.08 3.35
N LYS A 167 -35.89 8.03 2.41
CA LYS A 167 -36.91 9.06 2.39
C LYS A 167 -38.23 8.33 2.14
N LYS A 168 -39.09 8.33 3.16
CA LYS A 168 -40.50 7.96 3.04
C LYS A 168 -41.22 8.97 2.16
#